data_AF-A0A941SR96-F1
#
_entry.id   AF-A0A941SR96-F1
#
_cell.length_a   1.000
_cell.length_b   1.000
_cell.length_c   1.000
_cell.angle_alpha   90.00
_cell.angle_beta   90.00
_cell.angle_gamma   90.00
#
_symmetry.space_group_name_H-M   'P 1'
#
loop_
_entity.id
_entity.type
_entity.pdbx_description
1 polymer ?
#
loop_
_entity_poly.entity_id
_entity_poly.type
_entity_poly.pdbx_seq_one_letter_code
_entity_poly.pdbx_strand_id
1 'polypeptide(L)'
;MRKLLFGVAILVGAYAAAPISLADTQTSAGGGIERGQHSYAFRCPNNLLRIMFDGDRNIAEIHRFGRATVRLTAQAPSGSEFHFANATYDLQGTLAEVRFRVGQGEAVRCPRGSLNG
;
A
#
# COMPACT_ATOMS: atom_id res chain seq x y z
N MET A 1 -26.73 57.63 43.77
CA MET A 1 -26.06 57.71 42.45
C MET A 1 -25.41 56.37 42.17
N ARG A 2 -25.99 55.56 41.28
CA ARG A 2 -25.57 54.18 40.97
C ARG A 2 -24.67 54.24 39.73
N LYS A 3 -23.36 54.03 39.89
CA LYS A 3 -22.42 53.99 38.76
C LYS A 3 -22.44 52.59 38.16
N LEU A 4 -23.09 52.47 37.01
CA LEU A 4 -22.86 51.40 36.04
C LEU A 4 -21.43 51.55 35.51
N LEU A 5 -20.63 50.50 35.58
CA LEU A 5 -19.44 50.34 34.76
C LEU A 5 -19.52 48.98 34.09
N PHE A 6 -20.04 49.01 32.87
CA PHE A 6 -19.82 48.01 31.85
C PHE A 6 -18.33 47.99 31.50
N GLY A 7 -17.74 46.80 31.43
CA GLY A 7 -16.41 46.64 30.89
C GLY A 7 -15.88 45.26 31.20
N VAL A 8 -15.89 44.36 30.22
CA VAL A 8 -14.68 43.84 29.57
C VAL A 8 -15.17 42.92 28.45
N ALA A 9 -15.00 43.36 27.21
CA ALA A 9 -14.96 42.51 26.05
C ALA A 9 -13.56 42.67 25.45
N ILE A 10 -12.71 41.66 25.62
CA ILE A 10 -11.53 41.47 24.79
C ILE A 10 -11.58 40.01 24.31
N LEU A 11 -11.98 39.87 23.05
CA LEU A 11 -11.88 38.66 22.25
C LEU A 11 -10.40 38.26 22.15
N VAL A 12 -10.02 37.20 22.86
CA VAL A 12 -8.77 36.49 22.58
C VAL A 12 -9.04 35.54 21.42
N GLY A 13 -8.93 36.05 20.21
CA GLY A 13 -8.81 35.24 19.01
C GLY A 13 -7.43 34.59 18.97
N ALA A 14 -7.26 33.52 19.76
CA ALA A 14 -6.10 32.65 19.63
C ALA A 14 -6.37 31.69 18.48
N TYR A 15 -5.73 31.94 17.34
CA TYR A 15 -5.58 30.94 16.28
C TYR A 15 -4.69 29.83 16.82
N ALA A 16 -5.29 28.86 17.51
CA ALA A 16 -4.66 27.56 17.68
C ALA A 16 -4.76 26.86 16.32
N ALA A 17 -3.81 27.14 15.43
CA ALA A 17 -3.51 26.20 14.37
C ALA A 17 -3.23 24.87 15.06
N ALA A 18 -4.15 23.92 14.91
CA ALA A 18 -3.92 22.56 15.37
C ALA A 18 -2.55 22.16 14.77
N PRO A 19 -1.61 21.64 15.58
CA PRO A 19 -0.43 21.05 15.01
C PRO A 19 -0.94 20.02 14.03
N ILE A 20 -0.57 20.22 12.77
CA ILE A 20 -0.71 19.19 11.75
C ILE A 20 0.08 18.05 12.35
N SER A 21 -0.61 17.09 12.94
CA SER A 21 -0.06 15.75 13.06
C SER A 21 0.18 15.38 11.62
N LEU A 22 1.40 15.66 11.16
CA LEU A 22 2.11 14.76 10.26
C LEU A 22 2.01 13.44 11.01
N ALA A 23 0.92 12.73 10.74
CA ALA A 23 0.93 11.31 10.83
C ALA A 23 2.22 10.95 10.11
N ASP A 24 3.18 10.45 10.87
CA ASP A 24 4.11 9.49 10.35
C ASP A 24 3.26 8.53 9.51
N THR A 25 3.14 8.83 8.21
CA THR A 25 3.01 7.81 7.19
C THR A 25 4.38 7.11 7.15
N GLN A 26 4.81 6.59 8.30
CA GLN A 26 5.55 5.37 8.37
C GLN A 26 4.64 4.36 7.71
N THR A 27 4.77 4.30 6.37
CA THR A 27 4.55 3.09 5.61
C THR A 27 5.27 2.03 6.41
N SER A 28 4.49 1.30 7.20
CA SER A 28 5.04 0.39 8.19
C SER A 28 5.93 -0.57 7.40
N ALA A 29 7.20 -0.61 7.76
CA ALA A 29 8.12 -1.64 7.33
C ALA A 29 7.73 -2.97 8.01
N GLY A 30 6.48 -3.39 7.80
CA GLY A 30 5.89 -4.66 8.18
C GLY A 30 5.22 -5.20 6.92
N GLY A 31 5.70 -6.35 6.44
CA GLY A 31 5.38 -6.95 5.14
C GLY A 31 3.94 -7.45 4.98
N GLY A 32 2.96 -6.74 5.54
CA GLY A 32 1.53 -7.01 5.38
C GLY A 32 0.92 -6.18 4.24
N ILE A 33 -0.11 -6.71 3.61
CA ILE A 33 -0.96 -5.97 2.68
C ILE A 33 -1.92 -5.09 3.49
N GLU A 34 -1.91 -3.78 3.22
CA GLU A 34 -2.82 -2.83 3.86
C GLU A 34 -4.28 -3.09 3.43
N ARG A 35 -5.25 -2.74 4.29
CA ARG A 35 -6.68 -2.80 3.93
C ARG A 35 -6.97 -1.85 2.77
N GLY A 36 -8.01 -2.16 1.98
CA GLY A 36 -8.31 -1.45 0.74
C GLY A 36 -7.51 -1.96 -0.46
N GLN A 37 -7.62 -1.22 -1.56
CA GLN A 37 -6.99 -1.54 -2.84
C GLN A 37 -5.76 -0.67 -3.07
N HIS A 38 -4.61 -1.31 -3.31
CA HIS A 38 -3.33 -0.64 -3.48
C HIS A 38 -2.59 -1.19 -4.69
N SER A 39 -2.20 -0.31 -5.61
CA SER A 39 -1.50 -0.69 -6.84
C SER A 39 -0.01 -0.38 -6.75
N TYR A 40 0.83 -1.37 -7.03
CA TYR A 40 2.28 -1.23 -7.10
C TYR A 40 2.83 -1.73 -8.43
N ALA A 41 3.98 -1.20 -8.83
CA ALA A 41 4.70 -1.66 -10.01
C ALA A 41 6.02 -2.32 -9.59
N PHE A 42 6.32 -3.48 -10.17
CA PHE A 42 7.54 -4.24 -9.93
C PHE A 42 8.25 -4.46 -11.27
N ARG A 43 9.56 -4.16 -11.30
CA ARG A 43 10.38 -4.32 -12.50
C ARG A 43 11.00 -5.71 -12.50
N CYS A 44 10.52 -6.60 -13.36
CA CYS A 44 11.16 -7.88 -13.61
C CYS A 44 12.14 -7.76 -14.80
N PRO A 45 13.11 -8.68 -14.95
CA PRO A 45 14.10 -8.67 -16.04
C PRO A 45 13.54 -8.42 -17.45
N ASN A 46 12.37 -9.01 -17.76
CA ASN A 46 11.80 -8.95 -19.11
C ASN A 46 10.50 -8.14 -19.20
N ASN A 47 9.90 -7.73 -18.07
CA ASN A 47 8.56 -7.16 -18.05
C ASN A 47 8.32 -6.27 -16.81
N LEU A 48 7.40 -5.30 -16.93
CA LEU A 48 6.83 -4.61 -15.78
C LEU A 48 5.59 -5.35 -15.30
N LEU A 49 5.53 -5.67 -14.00
CA LEU A 49 4.33 -6.21 -13.36
C LEU A 49 3.64 -5.10 -12.59
N ARG A 50 2.40 -4.76 -12.97
CA ARG A 50 1.51 -3.95 -12.12
C ARG A 50 0.64 -4.91 -11.32
N ILE A 51 0.68 -4.78 -10.00
CA ILE A 51 -0.05 -5.65 -9.08
C ILE A 51 -0.95 -4.78 -8.23
N MET A 52 -2.25 -5.05 -8.25
CA MET A 52 -3.23 -4.49 -7.33
C MET A 52 -3.44 -5.49 -6.20
N PHE A 53 -3.07 -5.12 -4.97
CA PHE A 53 -3.42 -5.88 -3.79
C PHE A 53 -4.73 -5.35 -3.22
N ASP A 54 -5.61 -6.26 -2.84
CA ASP A 54 -6.86 -5.95 -2.15
C ASP A 54 -6.84 -6.65 -0.80
N GLY A 55 -6.51 -5.89 0.24
CA GLY A 55 -6.37 -6.40 1.60
C GLY A 55 -7.70 -6.81 2.24
N ASP A 56 -8.83 -6.27 1.77
CA ASP A 56 -10.16 -6.63 2.29
C ASP A 56 -10.60 -8.00 1.75
N ARG A 57 -10.30 -8.28 0.48
CA ARG A 57 -10.64 -9.55 -0.18
C ARG A 57 -9.52 -10.59 -0.11
N ASN A 58 -8.35 -10.23 0.41
CA ASN A 58 -7.14 -11.07 0.43
C ASN A 58 -6.78 -11.62 -0.96
N ILE A 59 -6.79 -10.75 -1.97
CA ILE A 59 -6.41 -11.11 -3.34
C ILE A 59 -5.33 -10.18 -3.89
N ALA A 60 -4.61 -10.68 -4.90
CA ALA A 60 -3.71 -9.89 -5.72
C ALA A 60 -4.09 -10.05 -7.19
N GLU A 61 -4.23 -8.95 -7.91
CA GLU A 61 -4.54 -8.92 -9.33
C GLU A 61 -3.33 -8.40 -10.12
N ILE A 62 -2.82 -9.21 -11.05
CA ILE A 62 -1.67 -8.88 -11.89
C ILE A 62 -2.17 -8.37 -13.23
N HIS A 63 -1.84 -7.13 -13.52
CA HIS A 63 -2.12 -6.46 -14.78
C HIS A 63 -0.85 -6.42 -15.63
N ARG A 64 -0.93 -7.01 -16.82
CA ARG A 64 0.12 -7.00 -17.84
C ARG A 64 -0.44 -6.38 -19.10
N PHE A 65 0.31 -5.48 -19.73
CA PHE A 65 -0.15 -4.83 -20.95
C PHE A 65 -0.47 -5.85 -22.04
N GLY A 66 -1.63 -5.72 -22.69
CA GLY A 66 -2.08 -6.62 -23.75
C GLY A 66 -2.39 -8.06 -23.30
N ARG A 67 -2.51 -8.34 -22.00
CA ARG A 67 -2.87 -9.68 -21.48
C ARG A 67 -4.03 -9.60 -20.51
N ALA A 68 -4.74 -10.71 -20.35
CA ALA A 68 -5.78 -10.86 -19.34
C ALA A 68 -5.22 -10.64 -17.92
N THR A 69 -6.00 -9.97 -17.08
CA THR A 69 -5.73 -9.82 -15.66
C THR A 69 -5.71 -11.19 -15.00
N VAL A 70 -4.69 -11.44 -14.18
CA VAL A 70 -4.57 -12.69 -13.42
C VAL A 70 -4.91 -12.42 -11.96
N ARG A 71 -5.87 -13.16 -11.41
CA ARG A 71 -6.22 -13.08 -10.00
C ARG A 71 -5.54 -14.20 -9.21
N LEU A 72 -4.95 -13.82 -8.08
CA LEU A 72 -4.31 -14.70 -7.10
C LEU A 72 -5.02 -14.55 -5.76
N THR A 73 -5.03 -15.63 -4.98
CA THR A 73 -5.60 -15.66 -3.62
C THR A 73 -4.50 -15.80 -2.59
N ALA A 74 -4.64 -15.12 -1.46
CA ALA A 74 -3.71 -15.25 -0.36
C ALA A 74 -3.58 -16.72 0.06
N GLN A 75 -2.34 -17.15 0.29
CA GLN A 75 -1.99 -18.44 0.85
C GLN A 75 -1.58 -18.26 2.31
N ALA A 76 -1.31 -19.37 3.00
CA ALA A 76 -0.75 -19.30 4.34
C ALA A 76 0.57 -18.49 4.30
N PRO A 77 0.70 -17.42 5.09
CA PRO A 77 1.89 -16.58 5.06
C PRO A 77 3.12 -17.40 5.49
N SER A 78 4.22 -17.20 4.79
CA SER A 78 5.51 -17.82 5.11
C SER A 78 6.40 -16.80 5.81
N GLY A 79 6.29 -16.74 7.13
CA GLY A 79 7.02 -15.77 7.95
C GLY A 79 6.47 -14.34 7.77
N SER A 80 7.36 -13.38 7.51
CA SER A 80 7.01 -11.96 7.33
C SER A 80 6.66 -11.56 5.89
N GLU A 81 6.68 -12.51 4.96
CA GLU A 81 6.36 -12.29 3.55
C GLU A 81 4.91 -12.66 3.26
N PHE A 82 4.28 -11.88 2.37
CA PHE A 82 3.00 -12.28 1.81
C PHE A 82 3.20 -13.39 0.78
N HIS A 83 2.16 -14.22 0.62
CA HIS A 83 2.11 -15.26 -0.41
C HIS A 83 0.74 -15.26 -1.06
N PHE A 84 0.71 -15.11 -2.39
CA PHE A 84 -0.48 -15.20 -3.22
C PHE A 84 -0.25 -16.21 -4.33
N ALA A 85 -1.21 -17.08 -4.59
CA ALA A 85 -1.08 -18.08 -5.64
C ALA A 85 -2.43 -18.42 -6.30
N ASN A 86 -2.34 -19.05 -7.46
CA ASN A 86 -3.39 -19.85 -8.09
C ASN A 86 -2.74 -21.09 -8.76
N ALA A 87 -3.50 -21.85 -9.56
CA ALA A 87 -2.99 -23.07 -10.20
C ALA A 87 -1.76 -22.87 -11.10
N THR A 88 -1.55 -21.66 -11.64
CA THR A 88 -0.53 -21.37 -12.64
C THR A 88 0.48 -20.31 -12.19
N TYR A 89 0.16 -19.52 -11.18
CA TYR A 89 0.96 -18.34 -10.81
C TYR A 89 1.21 -18.32 -9.32
N ASP A 90 2.43 -17.95 -8.95
CA ASP A 90 2.89 -17.90 -7.56
C ASP A 90 3.65 -16.59 -7.35
N LEU A 91 3.26 -15.84 -6.31
CA LEU A 91 3.76 -14.52 -5.97
C LEU A 91 4.08 -14.48 -4.48
N GLN A 92 5.34 -14.26 -4.14
CA GLN A 92 5.83 -14.22 -2.76
C GLN A 92 6.69 -12.99 -2.52
N GLY A 93 6.76 -12.48 -1.30
CA GLY A 93 7.74 -11.46 -0.92
C GLY A 93 7.14 -10.32 -0.12
N THR A 94 7.61 -9.11 -0.41
CA THR A 94 7.26 -7.88 0.31
C THR A 94 6.86 -6.78 -0.66
N LEU A 95 6.40 -5.64 -0.14
CA LEU A 95 6.11 -4.46 -0.97
C LEU A 95 7.39 -3.83 -1.58
N ALA A 96 8.58 -4.22 -1.12
CA ALA A 96 9.87 -3.75 -1.65
C ALA A 96 10.38 -4.63 -2.80
N GLU A 97 10.16 -5.93 -2.74
CA GLU A 97 10.58 -6.90 -3.76
C GLU A 97 9.63 -8.10 -3.76
N VAL A 98 9.23 -8.54 -4.96
CA VAL A 98 8.46 -9.77 -5.14
C VAL A 98 9.23 -10.82 -5.92
N ARG A 99 8.97 -12.08 -5.60
CA ARG A 99 9.37 -13.26 -6.35
C ARG A 99 8.15 -13.75 -7.10
N PHE A 100 8.22 -13.75 -8.42
CA PHE A 100 7.10 -14.13 -9.28
C PHE A 100 7.47 -15.36 -10.11
N ARG A 101 6.60 -16.37 -10.08
CA ARG A 101 6.78 -17.63 -10.79
C ARG A 101 5.55 -17.98 -11.61
N VAL A 102 5.77 -18.57 -12.79
CA VAL A 102 4.73 -19.03 -13.70
C VAL A 102 4.89 -20.54 -13.91
N GLY A 103 3.87 -21.32 -13.53
CA GLY A 103 3.84 -22.77 -13.60
C GLY A 103 5.00 -23.39 -12.80
N GLN A 104 5.74 -24.28 -13.47
CA GLN A 104 6.94 -24.92 -12.94
C GLN A 104 8.23 -24.19 -13.34
N GLY A 105 8.14 -22.96 -13.86
CA GLY A 105 9.30 -22.15 -14.23
C GLY A 105 10.10 -21.66 -13.02
N GLU A 106 11.25 -21.04 -13.29
CA GLU A 106 12.07 -20.40 -12.25
C GLU A 106 11.36 -19.15 -11.69
N ALA A 107 11.50 -18.94 -10.38
CA ALA A 107 11.00 -17.72 -9.74
C ALA A 107 11.91 -16.53 -10.07
N VAL A 108 11.31 -15.46 -10.55
CA VAL A 108 12.01 -14.24 -10.96
C VAL A 108 11.85 -13.17 -9.89
N ARG A 109 12.96 -12.52 -9.52
CA ARG A 109 12.93 -11.39 -8.57
C ARG A 109 12.57 -10.10 -9.30
N CYS A 110 11.64 -9.36 -8.73
CA CYS A 110 11.11 -8.13 -9.28
C CYS A 110 11.09 -7.06 -8.17
N PRO A 111 12.12 -6.21 -8.07
CA PRO A 111 12.11 -5.09 -7.13
C PRO A 111 10.99 -4.10 -7.46
N ARG A 112 10.50 -3.39 -6.44
CA ARG A 112 9.52 -2.33 -6.59
C ARG A 112 10.12 -1.23 -7.48
N GLY A 113 9.48 -1.00 -8.62
CA GLY A 113 9.79 0.12 -9.49
C GLY A 113 9.23 1.40 -8.91
N SER A 114 10.05 2.46 -8.83
CA SER A 114 9.50 3.80 -8.64
C SER A 114 8.79 4.23 -9.92
N LEU A 115 7.50 4.57 -9.81
CA LEU A 115 6.73 5.26 -10.86
C LEU A 115 6.98 6.78 -10.74
N ASN A 116 8.25 7.20 -10.75
CA ASN A 116 8.59 8.60 -11.03
C ASN A 116 8.91 8.68 -12.53
N GLY A 117 7.90 9.07 -13.30
CA GLY A 117 7.97 9.40 -14.71
C GLY A 117 6.86 10.40 -15.01
#